data_AF-A0AA38M7A7-F1
#
_entry.id   AF-A0AA38M7A7-F1
#
_cell.length_a   1.000
_cell.length_b   1.000
_cell.length_c   1.000
_cell.angle_alpha   90.00
_cell.angle_beta   90.00
_cell.angle_gamma   90.00
#
_symmetry.space_group_name_H-M   'P 1'
#
loop_
_entity.id
_entity.type
_entity.pdbx_description
1 polymer ?
#
loop_
_entity_poly.entity_id
_entity_poly.type
_entity_poly.pdbx_seq_one_letter_code
_entity_poly.pdbx_strand_id
1 'polypeptide(L)'
;MRDFVVFLVTIASMPFVAPTPILTVFELSVKIIEITKSLLETVVSLNEFADTVDPTNKKVKFLFSSLDSIAVQTGEINEKIHQANETVNIITRTAQNLPDDIRFELKLNEIHMKQIYLNIYYRDMEKYVRDADEFENSTLINFADGAVSNMSNSVAFLIESIHQQVISQDFLYLFSESFDPTMNNYFCIEGQSAAQILHNFMNEMLVLNVKSYTVICAAYMIKNLYKSGNFSKEIEDSSEQFQKRINTLMLAVKPYMAKTSTELWRCDPYHHEKGK
;
A
#
# COMPACT_ATOMS: atom_id res chain seq x y z
N MET A 1 -12.96 9.35 -12.18
CA MET A 1 -12.14 10.46 -11.63
C MET A 1 -12.91 11.35 -10.65
N ARG A 2 -14.06 11.94 -11.02
CA ARG A 2 -14.84 12.82 -10.14
C ARG A 2 -15.37 12.12 -8.88
N ASP A 3 -15.83 10.88 -8.99
CA ASP A 3 -16.31 10.11 -7.82
C ASP A 3 -15.17 9.65 -6.90
N PHE A 4 -13.97 9.39 -7.45
CA PHE A 4 -12.78 9.01 -6.68
C PHE A 4 -12.23 10.19 -5.85
N VAL A 5 -12.19 11.39 -6.43
CA VAL A 5 -11.78 12.63 -5.74
C VAL A 5 -12.78 13.02 -4.65
N VAL A 6 -14.09 12.92 -4.91
CA VAL A 6 -15.14 13.21 -3.92
C VAL A 6 -15.09 12.20 -2.76
N PHE A 7 -14.72 10.95 -3.02
CA PHE A 7 -14.64 9.88 -2.01
C PHE A 7 -13.37 9.94 -1.13
N LEU A 8 -12.28 10.53 -1.65
CA LEU A 8 -11.08 10.81 -0.89
C LEU A 8 -11.22 12.05 0.01
N VAL A 9 -11.99 13.05 -0.42
CA VAL A 9 -12.36 14.22 0.42
C VAL A 9 -13.18 13.79 1.65
N THR A 10 -13.96 12.71 1.58
CA THR A 10 -14.68 12.20 2.76
C THR A 10 -13.77 11.70 3.89
N ILE A 11 -12.53 11.26 3.60
CA ILE A 11 -11.52 10.91 4.62
C ILE A 11 -11.15 12.15 5.45
N ALA A 12 -11.17 13.34 4.84
CA ALA A 12 -10.81 14.60 5.48
C ALA A 12 -11.89 15.23 6.37
N SER A 13 -13.10 14.65 6.39
CA SER A 13 -14.29 15.32 6.94
C SER A 13 -14.82 14.74 8.27
N MET A 14 -14.11 13.80 8.89
CA MET A 14 -14.52 13.21 10.18
C MET A 14 -14.11 14.06 11.39
N PRO A 15 -14.85 14.00 12.52
CA PRO A 15 -14.80 15.02 13.57
C PRO A 15 -13.46 15.08 14.30
N PHE A 16 -13.04 16.32 14.57
CA PHE A 16 -11.75 16.74 15.07
C PHE A 16 -11.74 16.85 16.61
N VAL A 17 -10.83 16.15 17.30
CA VAL A 17 -10.41 16.46 18.67
C VAL A 17 -8.88 16.24 18.79
N ALA A 18 -8.19 17.24 19.37
CA ALA A 18 -6.75 17.53 19.35
C ALA A 18 -5.86 16.65 20.27
N PRO A 19 -4.51 16.84 20.34
CA PRO A 19 -3.55 17.19 19.28
C PRO A 19 -2.40 16.15 19.15
N THR A 20 -1.78 16.13 17.96
CA THR A 20 -0.41 15.67 17.57
C THR A 20 -0.17 14.32 16.85
N PRO A 21 -0.74 13.14 17.18
CA PRO A 21 -0.51 11.92 16.36
C PRO A 21 -1.43 11.78 15.13
N ILE A 22 -2.64 12.35 15.17
CA ILE A 22 -3.66 12.18 14.12
C ILE A 22 -3.36 13.09 12.91
N LEU A 23 -2.72 14.25 13.14
CA LEU A 23 -2.38 15.20 12.09
C LEU A 23 -1.40 14.58 11.07
N THR A 24 -0.40 13.84 11.55
CA THR A 24 0.58 13.14 10.70
C THR A 24 -0.05 12.04 9.87
N VAL A 25 -0.99 11.26 10.44
CA VAL A 25 -1.70 10.21 9.69
C VAL A 25 -2.56 10.76 8.58
N PHE A 26 -3.26 11.88 8.84
CA PHE A 26 -4.05 12.54 7.81
C PHE A 26 -3.17 13.15 6.71
N GLU A 27 -2.06 13.79 7.08
CA GLU A 27 -1.07 14.30 6.12
C GLU A 27 -0.49 13.18 5.25
N LEU A 28 -0.26 11.99 5.80
CA LEU A 28 0.19 10.82 5.04
C LEU A 28 -0.86 10.39 4.02
N SER A 29 -2.14 10.30 4.42
CA SER A 29 -3.23 9.95 3.49
C SER A 29 -3.37 10.97 2.37
N VAL A 30 -3.25 12.27 2.65
CA VAL A 30 -3.28 13.33 1.61
C VAL A 30 -2.15 13.17 0.61
N LYS A 31 -0.91 12.93 1.07
CA LYS A 31 0.22 12.75 0.17
C LYS A 31 0.10 11.47 -0.69
N ILE A 32 -0.44 10.39 -0.14
CA ILE A 32 -0.72 9.16 -0.91
C ILE A 32 -1.72 9.45 -2.05
N ILE A 33 -2.71 10.30 -1.80
CA ILE A 33 -3.68 10.74 -2.82
C ILE A 33 -3.00 11.54 -3.93
N GLU A 34 -2.11 12.46 -3.57
CA GLU A 34 -1.34 13.26 -4.54
C GLU A 34 -0.46 12.37 -5.43
N ILE A 35 0.25 11.40 -4.84
CA ILE A 35 1.04 10.42 -5.59
C ILE A 35 0.13 9.60 -6.51
N THR A 36 -1.01 9.12 -5.99
CA THR A 36 -1.97 8.34 -6.78
C THR A 36 -2.46 9.12 -7.99
N LYS A 37 -2.75 10.42 -7.82
CA LYS A 37 -3.14 11.30 -8.91
C LYS A 37 -2.02 11.44 -9.95
N SER A 38 -0.80 11.71 -9.51
CA SER A 38 0.38 11.81 -10.38
C SER A 38 0.62 10.52 -11.18
N LEU A 39 0.42 9.36 -10.56
CA LEU A 39 0.55 8.06 -11.20
C LEU A 39 -0.53 7.86 -12.29
N LEU A 40 -1.78 8.20 -12.00
CA LEU A 40 -2.86 8.12 -12.99
C LEU A 40 -2.63 9.06 -14.18
N GLU A 41 -2.12 10.27 -13.95
CA GLU A 41 -1.75 11.21 -15.03
C GLU A 41 -0.60 10.69 -15.90
N THR A 42 0.39 10.05 -15.27
CA THR A 42 1.51 9.38 -15.98
C THR A 42 1.00 8.23 -16.85
N VAL A 43 0.01 7.48 -16.37
CA VAL A 43 -0.64 6.37 -17.11
C VAL A 43 -1.40 6.87 -18.33
N VAL A 44 -2.14 7.97 -18.22
CA VAL A 44 -2.79 8.59 -19.40
C VAL A 44 -1.74 8.94 -20.45
N SER A 45 -0.61 9.50 -20.04
CA SER A 45 0.50 9.83 -20.93
C SER A 45 1.17 8.59 -21.56
N LEU A 46 1.20 7.46 -20.85
CA LEU A 46 1.70 6.17 -21.36
C LEU A 46 0.80 5.63 -22.48
N ASN A 47 -0.53 5.68 -22.31
CA ASN A 47 -1.47 5.19 -23.31
C ASN A 47 -1.45 6.01 -24.61
N GLU A 48 -1.15 7.30 -24.53
CA GLU A 48 -0.97 8.15 -25.72
C GLU A 48 0.35 7.85 -26.49
N PHE A 49 1.26 7.05 -25.90
CA PHE A 49 2.60 6.80 -26.44
C PHE A 49 2.74 5.45 -27.17
N ALA A 50 1.74 4.56 -27.10
CA ALA A 50 1.84 3.19 -27.59
C ALA A 50 2.17 3.04 -29.09
N ASP A 51 2.12 4.13 -29.86
CA ASP A 51 2.36 4.13 -31.31
C ASP A 51 3.80 4.55 -31.74
N THR A 52 4.67 5.01 -30.82
CA THR A 52 6.03 5.49 -31.20
C THR A 52 7.14 4.69 -30.51
N VAL A 53 7.64 3.66 -31.22
CA VAL A 53 8.73 2.78 -30.77
C VAL A 53 10.10 3.44 -31.04
N ASP A 54 10.47 4.42 -30.23
CA ASP A 54 11.85 4.93 -30.19
C ASP A 54 12.29 5.20 -28.73
N PRO A 55 13.21 4.39 -28.16
CA PRO A 55 13.73 4.57 -26.80
C PRO A 55 14.44 5.91 -26.57
N THR A 56 14.94 6.57 -27.62
CA THR A 56 15.59 7.88 -27.52
C THR A 56 14.61 9.05 -27.48
N ASN A 57 13.31 8.77 -27.63
CA ASN A 57 12.26 9.77 -27.63
C ASN A 57 12.21 10.50 -26.27
N LYS A 58 12.20 11.83 -26.31
CA LYS A 58 12.11 12.70 -25.13
C LYS A 58 10.91 12.35 -24.23
N LYS A 59 9.81 11.85 -24.80
CA LYS A 59 8.63 11.40 -24.05
C LYS A 59 8.91 10.14 -23.20
N VAL A 60 9.72 9.19 -23.68
CA VAL A 60 10.13 7.99 -22.93
C VAL A 60 10.95 8.39 -21.71
N LYS A 61 11.93 9.28 -21.90
CA LYS A 61 12.74 9.81 -20.79
C LYS A 61 11.90 10.56 -19.76
N PHE A 62 10.92 11.33 -20.22
CA PHE A 62 9.97 12.03 -19.34
C PHE A 62 9.13 11.04 -18.50
N LEU A 63 8.65 9.96 -19.11
CA LEU A 63 7.86 8.94 -18.42
C LEU A 63 8.67 8.18 -17.36
N PHE A 64 9.90 7.77 -17.68
CA PHE A 64 10.80 7.16 -16.70
C PHE A 64 11.12 8.13 -15.55
N SER A 65 11.40 9.40 -15.85
CA SER A 65 11.60 10.43 -14.82
C SER A 65 10.35 10.64 -13.95
N SER A 66 9.16 10.54 -14.53
CA SER A 66 7.90 10.64 -13.78
C SER A 66 7.71 9.45 -12.84
N LEU A 67 8.03 8.23 -13.30
CA LEU A 67 8.01 7.02 -12.48
C LEU A 67 9.05 7.05 -11.36
N ASP A 68 10.28 7.53 -11.62
CA ASP A 68 11.31 7.71 -10.59
C ASP A 68 10.87 8.75 -9.54
N SER A 69 10.28 9.88 -9.96
CA SER A 69 9.72 10.87 -9.02
C SER A 69 8.61 10.28 -8.16
N ILE A 70 7.68 9.51 -8.75
CA ILE A 70 6.64 8.79 -7.99
C ILE A 70 7.28 7.81 -7.02
N ALA A 71 8.35 7.14 -7.44
CA ALA A 71 9.02 6.16 -6.62
C ALA A 71 9.68 6.78 -5.38
N VAL A 72 10.43 7.86 -5.59
CA VAL A 72 11.04 8.65 -4.49
C VAL A 72 9.98 9.12 -3.51
N GLN A 73 8.90 9.75 -3.97
CA GLN A 73 7.83 10.24 -3.10
C GLN A 73 7.14 9.10 -2.32
N THR A 74 6.95 7.95 -2.97
CA THR A 74 6.35 6.77 -2.33
C THR A 74 7.30 6.19 -1.26
N GLY A 75 8.60 6.14 -1.53
CA GLY A 75 9.63 5.74 -0.58
C GLY A 75 9.64 6.62 0.67
N GLU A 76 9.63 7.94 0.49
CA GLU A 76 9.58 8.89 1.62
C GLU A 76 8.34 8.73 2.49
N ILE A 77 7.17 8.49 1.89
CA ILE A 77 5.94 8.24 2.65
C ILE A 77 6.01 6.90 3.36
N ASN A 78 6.50 5.86 2.70
CA ASN A 78 6.63 4.54 3.27
C ASN A 78 7.54 4.56 4.51
N GLU A 79 8.66 5.29 4.45
CA GLU A 79 9.53 5.50 5.61
C GLU A 79 8.82 6.25 6.75
N LYS A 80 8.05 7.31 6.45
CA LYS A 80 7.28 8.04 7.47
C LYS A 80 6.19 7.20 8.10
N ILE A 81 5.53 6.32 7.35
CA ILE A 81 4.57 5.34 7.87
C ILE A 81 5.30 4.37 8.81
N HIS A 82 6.45 3.83 8.41
CA HIS A 82 7.22 2.93 9.27
C HIS A 82 7.68 3.61 10.57
N GLN A 83 8.18 4.85 10.49
CA GLN A 83 8.54 5.65 11.69
C GLN A 83 7.33 5.91 12.59
N ALA A 84 6.15 6.19 12.01
CA ALA A 84 4.90 6.30 12.75
C ALA A 84 4.42 4.96 13.34
N ASN A 85 4.94 3.84 12.83
CA ASN A 85 4.56 2.47 13.19
C ASN A 85 5.63 1.71 13.99
N GLU A 86 6.74 2.34 14.39
CA GLU A 86 7.88 1.70 15.07
C GLU A 86 7.51 0.94 16.36
N THR A 87 6.28 1.08 16.84
CA THR A 87 5.75 0.43 18.04
C THR A 87 4.84 -0.79 17.77
N VAL A 88 4.62 -1.19 16.51
CA VAL A 88 3.68 -2.27 16.17
C VAL A 88 4.42 -3.56 15.78
N ASN A 89 5.18 -4.11 16.74
CA ASN A 89 5.57 -5.52 16.70
C ASN A 89 4.35 -6.35 17.13
N ILE A 90 3.48 -6.74 16.18
CA ILE A 90 2.29 -7.59 16.44
C ILE A 90 2.68 -9.00 16.92
N ILE A 91 3.97 -9.33 16.90
CA ILE A 91 4.46 -10.62 17.34
C ILE A 91 4.67 -10.58 18.86
N THR A 92 3.68 -11.01 19.65
CA THR A 92 3.65 -12.30 20.39
C THR A 92 2.74 -12.29 21.65
N ARG A 93 2.20 -13.49 21.98
CA ARG A 93 2.05 -14.13 23.33
C ARG A 93 0.76 -13.93 24.19
N THR A 94 -0.25 -14.80 23.96
CA THR A 94 -0.63 -16.02 24.76
C THR A 94 -2.11 -16.18 25.22
N ALA A 95 -2.67 -17.37 24.91
CA ALA A 95 -3.48 -18.33 25.70
C ALA A 95 -4.98 -18.16 26.02
N GLN A 96 -5.64 -17.01 25.89
CA GLN A 96 -7.08 -16.97 26.21
C GLN A 96 -7.99 -17.21 24.99
N ASN A 97 -7.55 -16.84 23.78
CA ASN A 97 -8.25 -17.08 22.49
C ASN A 97 -7.31 -17.70 21.43
N LEU A 98 -6.50 -18.66 21.86
CA LEU A 98 -5.39 -19.26 21.10
C LEU A 98 -5.71 -19.62 19.61
N PRO A 99 -6.91 -20.10 19.23
CA PRO A 99 -7.21 -20.39 17.82
C PRO A 99 -7.34 -19.17 16.91
N ASP A 100 -7.96 -18.09 17.38
CA ASP A 100 -8.23 -16.88 16.59
C ASP A 100 -6.98 -16.00 16.47
N ASP A 101 -6.22 -15.88 17.57
CA ASP A 101 -4.94 -15.16 17.58
C ASP A 101 -3.93 -15.81 16.63
N ILE A 102 -3.79 -17.15 16.68
CA ILE A 102 -2.92 -17.89 15.75
C ILE A 102 -3.43 -17.74 14.31
N ARG A 103 -4.75 -17.82 14.07
CA ARG A 103 -5.32 -17.63 12.72
C ARG A 103 -5.01 -16.24 12.19
N PHE A 104 -5.10 -15.22 13.03
CA PHE A 104 -4.82 -13.84 12.65
C PHE A 104 -3.32 -13.62 12.40
N GLU A 105 -2.45 -14.13 13.26
CA GLU A 105 -0.99 -14.05 13.09
C GLU A 105 -0.52 -14.74 11.80
N LEU A 106 -1.05 -15.93 11.50
CA LEU A 106 -0.76 -16.63 10.25
C LEU A 106 -1.18 -15.80 9.02
N LYS A 107 -2.36 -15.17 9.07
CA LYS A 107 -2.81 -14.26 8.00
C LYS A 107 -1.89 -13.05 7.85
N LEU A 108 -1.51 -12.41 8.94
CA LEU A 108 -0.58 -11.28 8.90
C LEU A 108 0.78 -11.68 8.34
N ASN A 109 1.31 -12.84 8.75
CA ASN A 109 2.56 -13.38 8.22
C ASN A 109 2.46 -13.66 6.72
N GLU A 110 1.36 -14.24 6.25
CA GLU A 110 1.10 -14.45 4.83
C GLU A 110 1.04 -13.15 4.02
N ILE A 111 0.50 -12.06 4.58
CA ILE A 111 0.50 -10.73 3.96
C ILE A 111 1.93 -10.18 3.93
N HIS A 112 2.63 -10.26 5.06
CA HIS A 112 3.99 -9.76 5.21
C HIS A 112 4.96 -10.42 4.22
N MET A 113 4.88 -11.74 4.06
CA MET A 113 5.70 -12.44 3.07
C MET A 113 5.44 -11.94 1.64
N LYS A 114 4.17 -11.75 1.25
CA LYS A 114 3.81 -11.21 -0.08
C LYS A 114 4.28 -9.76 -0.25
N GLN A 115 4.19 -8.95 0.81
CA GLN A 115 4.69 -7.58 0.85
C GLN A 115 6.21 -7.53 0.62
N ILE A 116 6.98 -8.46 1.20
CA ILE A 116 8.43 -8.56 0.95
C ILE A 116 8.70 -8.79 -0.54
N TYR A 117 8.01 -9.72 -1.20
CA TYR A 117 8.17 -9.94 -2.64
C TYR A 117 7.81 -8.70 -3.46
N LEU A 118 6.72 -8.02 -3.13
CA LEU A 118 6.33 -6.76 -3.79
C LEU A 118 7.40 -5.67 -3.63
N ASN A 119 7.98 -5.54 -2.44
CA ASN A 119 9.06 -4.58 -2.19
C ASN A 119 10.35 -4.92 -2.96
N ILE A 120 10.63 -6.22 -3.18
CA ILE A 120 11.74 -6.64 -4.06
C ILE A 120 11.50 -6.18 -5.49
N TYR A 121 10.32 -6.46 -6.05
CA TYR A 121 9.95 -5.99 -7.39
C TYR A 121 10.00 -4.47 -7.52
N TYR A 122 9.58 -3.77 -6.47
CA TYR A 122 9.60 -2.31 -6.43
C TYR A 122 11.01 -1.75 -6.47
N ARG A 123 11.92 -2.26 -5.64
CA ARG A 123 13.33 -1.84 -5.64
C ARG A 123 14.01 -2.16 -6.97
N ASP A 124 13.72 -3.33 -7.54
CA ASP A 124 14.28 -3.73 -8.83
C ASP A 124 13.75 -2.81 -9.94
N MET A 125 12.47 -2.43 -9.90
CA MET A 125 11.88 -1.42 -10.78
C MET A 125 12.60 -0.07 -10.68
N GLU A 126 12.83 0.44 -9.48
CA GLU A 126 13.52 1.73 -9.27
C GLU A 126 14.88 1.74 -9.97
N LYS A 127 15.65 0.67 -9.80
CA LYS A 127 16.95 0.48 -10.46
C LYS A 127 16.81 0.48 -11.98
N TYR A 128 15.86 -0.28 -12.52
CA TYR A 128 15.67 -0.42 -13.97
C TYR A 128 15.09 0.82 -14.65
N VAL A 129 14.26 1.59 -13.95
CA VAL A 129 13.71 2.85 -14.45
C VAL A 129 14.79 3.93 -14.49
N ARG A 130 15.68 3.98 -13.49
CA ARG A 130 16.72 5.01 -13.38
C ARG A 130 17.86 4.81 -14.38
N ASP A 131 18.33 3.57 -14.51
CA ASP A 131 19.52 3.24 -15.29
C ASP A 131 19.17 2.36 -16.51
N ALA A 132 18.00 2.60 -17.11
CA ALA A 132 17.43 1.75 -18.17
C ALA A 132 18.36 1.54 -19.38
N ASP A 133 19.20 2.54 -19.69
CA ASP A 133 20.17 2.50 -20.79
C ASP A 133 21.46 1.74 -20.46
N GLU A 134 21.69 1.42 -19.18
CA GLU A 134 22.84 0.62 -18.73
C GLU A 134 22.55 -0.90 -18.71
N PHE A 135 21.28 -1.30 -18.79
CA PHE A 135 20.89 -2.70 -18.76
C PHE A 135 20.65 -3.30 -20.14
N GLU A 136 20.96 -4.59 -20.27
CA GLU A 136 20.59 -5.39 -21.43
C GLU A 136 19.07 -5.46 -21.59
N ASN A 137 18.56 -5.30 -22.82
CA ASN A 137 17.12 -5.37 -23.11
C ASN A 137 16.48 -6.67 -22.57
N SER A 138 17.20 -7.78 -22.66
CA SER A 138 16.72 -9.08 -22.16
C SER A 138 16.50 -9.09 -20.64
N THR A 139 17.33 -8.39 -19.87
CA THR A 139 17.18 -8.24 -18.41
C THR A 139 15.92 -7.46 -18.08
N LEU A 140 15.71 -6.33 -18.76
CA LEU A 140 14.53 -5.48 -18.56
C LEU A 140 13.24 -6.23 -18.95
N ILE A 141 13.24 -6.92 -20.09
CA ILE A 141 12.10 -7.73 -20.54
C ILE A 141 11.79 -8.86 -19.55
N ASN A 142 12.79 -9.57 -19.04
CA ASN A 142 12.58 -10.66 -18.08
C ASN A 142 11.98 -10.16 -16.77
N PHE A 143 12.45 -9.01 -16.27
CA PHE A 143 11.83 -8.34 -15.13
C PHE A 143 10.36 -8.01 -15.40
N ALA A 144 10.09 -7.36 -16.54
CA ALA A 144 8.75 -6.94 -16.90
C ALA A 144 7.79 -8.14 -17.06
N ASP A 145 8.20 -9.19 -17.77
CA ASP A 145 7.42 -10.41 -17.92
C ASP A 145 7.16 -11.07 -16.56
N GLY A 146 8.15 -11.10 -15.66
CA GLY A 146 7.96 -11.60 -14.30
C GLY A 146 6.90 -10.81 -13.52
N ALA A 147 6.96 -9.48 -13.58
CA ALA A 147 6.08 -8.59 -12.84
C ALA A 147 4.59 -8.69 -13.26
N VAL A 148 4.32 -8.84 -14.56
CA VAL A 148 2.94 -8.86 -15.11
C VAL A 148 2.47 -10.25 -15.59
N SER A 149 3.21 -11.32 -15.25
CA SER A 149 2.79 -12.69 -15.59
C SER A 149 1.58 -13.16 -14.77
N ASN A 150 0.99 -14.29 -15.20
CA ASN A 150 -0.05 -14.98 -14.45
C ASN A 150 0.50 -15.93 -13.36
N MET A 151 1.79 -15.82 -13.01
CA MET A 151 2.41 -16.66 -12.00
C MET A 151 2.06 -16.18 -10.59
N SER A 152 2.05 -17.10 -9.61
CA SER A 152 1.71 -16.79 -8.21
C SER A 152 2.70 -15.88 -7.48
N ASN A 153 3.84 -15.59 -8.09
CA ASN A 153 4.85 -14.65 -7.60
C ASN A 153 4.87 -13.34 -8.39
N SER A 154 3.98 -13.13 -9.36
CA SER A 154 3.91 -11.86 -10.09
C SER A 154 3.35 -10.75 -9.21
N VAL A 155 3.69 -9.50 -9.51
CA VAL A 155 3.18 -8.35 -8.77
C VAL A 155 1.66 -8.29 -8.83
N ALA A 156 1.09 -8.58 -10.01
CA ALA A 156 -0.35 -8.61 -10.22
C ALA A 156 -1.04 -9.64 -9.32
N PHE A 157 -0.50 -10.86 -9.21
CA PHE A 157 -1.05 -11.88 -8.33
C PHE A 157 -0.87 -11.52 -6.84
N LEU A 158 0.32 -11.07 -6.46
CA LEU A 158 0.65 -10.78 -5.06
C LEU A 158 -0.26 -9.69 -4.47
N ILE A 159 -0.45 -8.57 -5.17
CA ILE A 159 -1.30 -7.48 -4.67
C ILE A 159 -2.78 -7.87 -4.62
N GLU A 160 -3.24 -8.65 -5.60
CA GLU A 160 -4.62 -9.14 -5.60
C GLU A 160 -4.85 -10.13 -4.46
N SER A 161 -3.90 -11.02 -4.19
CA SER A 161 -3.98 -11.96 -3.07
C SER A 161 -4.02 -11.24 -1.72
N ILE A 162 -3.18 -10.22 -1.51
CA ILE A 162 -3.23 -9.38 -0.31
C ILE A 162 -4.59 -8.68 -0.21
N HIS A 163 -5.07 -8.08 -1.31
CA HIS A 163 -6.35 -7.38 -1.33
C HIS A 163 -7.50 -8.29 -0.91
N GLN A 164 -7.65 -9.46 -1.54
CA GLN A 164 -8.71 -10.42 -1.23
C GLN A 164 -8.66 -10.89 0.24
N GLN A 165 -7.46 -11.06 0.78
CA GLN A 165 -7.28 -11.46 2.17
C GLN A 165 -7.71 -10.36 3.14
N VAL A 166 -7.29 -9.11 2.89
CA VAL A 166 -7.57 -7.96 3.77
C VAL A 166 -9.04 -7.56 3.76
N ILE A 167 -9.74 -7.65 2.63
CA ILE A 167 -11.17 -7.33 2.57
C ILE A 167 -12.08 -8.49 3.05
N SER A 168 -11.49 -9.65 3.38
CA SER A 168 -12.28 -10.79 3.83
C SER A 168 -12.93 -10.50 5.17
N GLN A 169 -14.19 -10.92 5.33
CA GLN A 169 -14.94 -10.74 6.57
C GLN A 169 -14.22 -11.35 7.78
N ASP A 170 -13.58 -12.52 7.59
CA ASP A 170 -12.79 -13.18 8.63
C ASP A 170 -11.56 -12.35 9.04
N PHE A 171 -10.81 -11.77 8.09
CA PHE A 171 -9.68 -10.90 8.44
C PHE A 171 -10.15 -9.63 9.15
N LEU A 172 -11.17 -8.95 8.62
CA LEU A 172 -11.67 -7.70 9.21
C LEU A 172 -12.29 -7.90 10.58
N TYR A 173 -12.99 -9.02 10.79
CA TYR A 173 -13.47 -9.43 12.11
C TYR A 173 -12.30 -9.62 13.08
N LEU A 174 -11.34 -10.50 12.76
CA LEU A 174 -10.18 -10.76 13.63
C LEU A 174 -9.37 -9.48 13.90
N PHE A 175 -9.20 -8.64 12.90
CA PHE A 175 -8.49 -7.38 13.04
C PHE A 175 -9.22 -6.42 13.97
N SER A 176 -10.56 -6.34 13.87
CA SER A 176 -11.37 -5.53 14.79
C SER A 176 -11.31 -6.04 16.22
N GLU A 177 -11.45 -7.35 16.42
CA GLU A 177 -11.41 -8.00 17.74
C GLU A 177 -10.04 -7.82 18.41
N SER A 178 -8.97 -7.69 17.63
CA SER A 178 -7.63 -7.44 18.17
C SER A 178 -7.53 -6.15 19.00
N PHE A 179 -8.46 -5.20 18.81
CA PHE A 179 -8.55 -3.94 19.54
C PHE A 179 -9.47 -3.97 20.77
N ASP A 180 -10.11 -5.11 21.09
CA ASP A 180 -11.02 -5.21 22.24
C ASP A 180 -10.23 -5.35 23.57
N PRO A 181 -10.41 -4.43 24.54
CA PRO A 181 -9.74 -4.50 25.86
C PRO A 181 -10.02 -5.77 26.63
N THR A 182 -11.23 -6.31 26.45
CA THR A 182 -11.72 -7.46 27.20
C THR A 182 -11.13 -8.76 26.66
N MET A 183 -10.76 -8.77 25.38
CA MET A 183 -10.14 -9.91 24.70
C MET A 183 -8.61 -9.85 24.75
N ASN A 184 -8.03 -8.65 24.82
CA ASN A 184 -6.62 -8.44 24.54
C ASN A 184 -5.99 -7.39 25.49
N ASN A 185 -5.49 -7.83 26.66
CA ASN A 185 -4.64 -7.01 27.55
C ASN A 185 -3.26 -6.65 26.94
N TYR A 186 -3.03 -7.01 25.68
CA TYR A 186 -1.72 -7.08 25.03
C TYR A 186 -1.47 -5.91 24.07
N PHE A 187 -2.51 -5.20 23.65
CA PHE A 187 -2.39 -3.95 22.88
C PHE A 187 -2.13 -2.78 23.81
N CYS A 188 -0.98 -2.89 24.43
CA CYS A 188 -0.42 -1.89 25.29
C CYS A 188 0.61 -1.10 24.47
N ILE A 189 0.10 -0.48 23.39
CA ILE A 189 0.93 0.31 22.48
C ILE A 189 1.07 1.68 23.11
N GLU A 190 2.26 1.97 23.61
CA GLU A 190 2.58 3.31 24.10
C GLU A 190 2.30 4.34 23.00
N GLY A 191 1.26 5.16 23.19
CA GLY A 191 1.06 6.36 22.39
C GLY A 191 0.11 6.27 21.18
N GLN A 192 -0.61 5.16 20.96
CA GLN A 192 -1.57 5.06 19.85
C GLN A 192 -2.97 4.59 20.28
N SER A 193 -4.00 5.13 19.62
CA SER A 193 -5.38 4.62 19.74
C SER A 193 -5.63 3.49 18.73
N ALA A 194 -6.66 2.68 18.96
CA ALA A 194 -7.07 1.66 17.99
C ALA A 194 -7.39 2.27 16.62
N ALA A 195 -8.01 3.46 16.60
CA ALA A 195 -8.27 4.20 15.38
C ALA A 195 -6.97 4.55 14.63
N GLN A 196 -5.92 4.97 15.35
CA GLN A 196 -4.61 5.28 14.77
C GLN A 196 -3.99 4.04 14.09
N ILE A 197 -4.02 2.89 14.74
CA ILE A 197 -3.46 1.63 14.21
C ILE A 197 -4.20 1.22 12.94
N LEU A 198 -5.54 1.33 12.94
CA LEU A 198 -6.38 1.05 11.79
C LEU A 198 -6.06 1.99 10.61
N HIS A 199 -5.86 3.28 10.88
CA HIS A 199 -5.44 4.23 9.85
C HIS A 199 -4.04 3.92 9.31
N ASN A 200 -3.09 3.55 10.17
CA ASN A 200 -1.75 3.18 9.76
C ASN A 200 -1.74 1.94 8.87
N PHE A 201 -2.54 0.93 9.22
CA PHE A 201 -2.76 -0.25 8.39
C PHE A 201 -3.35 0.13 7.02
N MET A 202 -4.32 1.04 6.99
CA MET A 202 -4.89 1.54 5.73
C MET A 202 -3.86 2.25 4.87
N ASN A 203 -3.05 3.13 5.46
CA ASN A 203 -1.98 3.82 4.75
C ASN A 203 -0.96 2.84 4.16
N GLU A 204 -0.58 1.79 4.90
CA GLU A 204 0.31 0.73 4.41
C GLU A 204 -0.29 0.01 3.20
N MET A 205 -1.57 -0.37 3.27
CA MET A 205 -2.26 -1.04 2.16
C MET A 205 -2.38 -0.14 0.92
N LEU A 206 -2.60 1.16 1.11
CA LEU A 206 -2.63 2.12 0.01
C LEU A 206 -1.25 2.29 -0.64
N VAL A 207 -0.19 2.45 0.16
CA VAL A 207 1.19 2.52 -0.35
C VAL A 207 1.56 1.24 -1.10
N LEU A 208 1.19 0.08 -0.58
CA LEU A 208 1.44 -1.19 -1.27
C LEU A 208 0.73 -1.25 -2.62
N ASN A 209 -0.52 -0.79 -2.71
CA ASN A 209 -1.24 -0.70 -3.98
C ASN A 209 -0.57 0.25 -4.97
N VAL A 210 -0.09 1.41 -4.51
CA VAL A 210 0.64 2.39 -5.35
C VAL A 210 1.96 1.78 -5.84
N LYS A 211 2.73 1.14 -4.96
CA LYS A 211 3.98 0.45 -5.32
C LYS A 211 3.73 -0.60 -6.39
N SER A 212 2.78 -1.51 -6.15
CA SER A 212 2.43 -2.58 -7.10
C SER A 212 2.00 -2.03 -8.45
N TYR A 213 1.13 -1.00 -8.46
CA TYR A 213 0.66 -0.43 -9.72
C TYR A 213 1.76 0.31 -10.48
N THR A 214 2.66 1.00 -9.78
CA THR A 214 3.85 1.64 -10.37
C THR A 214 4.74 0.60 -11.06
N VAL A 215 4.98 -0.55 -10.41
CA VAL A 215 5.75 -1.64 -11.02
C VAL A 215 5.07 -2.19 -12.27
N ILE A 216 3.76 -2.40 -12.23
CA ILE A 216 2.99 -2.87 -13.39
C ILE A 216 3.10 -1.87 -14.56
N CYS A 217 3.01 -0.57 -14.28
CA CYS A 217 3.17 0.48 -15.29
C CYS A 217 4.57 0.46 -15.91
N ALA A 218 5.62 0.38 -15.08
CA ALA A 218 6.99 0.28 -15.55
C ALA A 218 7.22 -0.97 -16.40
N ALA A 219 6.64 -2.12 -16.01
CA ALA A 219 6.73 -3.35 -16.77
C ALA A 219 6.09 -3.24 -18.16
N TYR A 220 4.88 -2.69 -18.28
CA TYR A 220 4.26 -2.49 -19.59
C TYR A 220 4.99 -1.43 -20.44
N MET A 221 5.56 -0.40 -19.82
CA MET A 221 6.41 0.57 -20.50
C MET A 221 7.66 -0.11 -21.09
N ILE A 222 8.37 -0.92 -20.31
CA ILE A 222 9.50 -1.73 -20.78
C ILE A 222 9.08 -2.65 -21.93
N LYS A 223 7.94 -3.33 -21.81
CA LYS A 223 7.46 -4.24 -22.87
C LYS A 223 7.12 -3.50 -24.16
N ASN A 224 6.49 -2.32 -24.08
CA ASN A 224 6.23 -1.45 -25.24
C ASN A 224 7.54 -1.05 -25.93
N LEU A 225 8.58 -0.71 -25.16
CA LEU A 225 9.87 -0.25 -25.69
C LEU A 225 10.69 -1.36 -26.36
N TYR A 226 10.73 -2.56 -25.76
CA TYR A 226 11.72 -3.57 -26.12
C TYR A 226 11.14 -4.87 -26.69
N LYS A 227 9.83 -5.13 -26.55
CA LYS A 227 9.20 -6.39 -26.98
C LYS A 227 8.23 -6.22 -28.16
N SER A 228 8.13 -5.03 -28.76
CA SER A 228 7.22 -4.71 -29.89
C SER A 228 5.80 -5.27 -29.70
N GLY A 229 4.95 -4.53 -29.00
CA GLY A 229 3.54 -4.84 -28.79
C GLY A 229 2.77 -3.59 -28.34
N ASN A 230 1.44 -3.64 -28.41
CA ASN A 230 0.59 -2.58 -27.86
C ASN A 230 -0.04 -3.10 -26.56
N PHE A 231 0.41 -2.57 -25.43
CA PHE A 231 -0.09 -2.95 -24.10
C PHE A 231 -1.10 -1.94 -23.50
N SER A 232 -1.72 -1.09 -24.33
CA SER A 232 -2.63 -0.03 -23.84
C SER A 232 -3.84 -0.60 -23.12
N LYS A 233 -4.35 -1.75 -23.58
CA LYS A 233 -5.51 -2.38 -22.94
C LYS A 233 -5.15 -2.94 -21.57
N GLU A 234 -3.99 -3.56 -21.44
CA GLU A 234 -3.50 -4.09 -20.18
C GLU A 234 -3.20 -2.99 -19.16
N ILE A 235 -2.71 -1.83 -19.62
CA ILE A 235 -2.53 -0.64 -18.77
C ILE A 235 -3.89 -0.10 -18.29
N GLU A 236 -4.88 -0.01 -19.18
CA GLU A 236 -6.25 0.38 -18.84
C GLU A 236 -6.86 -0.57 -17.80
N ASP A 237 -6.82 -1.88 -18.06
CA ASP A 237 -7.35 -2.90 -17.16
C ASP A 237 -6.63 -2.87 -15.80
N SER A 238 -5.31 -2.64 -15.79
CA SER A 238 -4.54 -2.50 -14.54
C SER A 238 -4.94 -1.26 -13.75
N SER A 239 -5.27 -0.15 -14.44
CA SER A 239 -5.78 1.08 -13.83
C SER A 239 -7.13 0.87 -13.16
N GLU A 240 -8.05 0.19 -13.86
CA GLU A 240 -9.37 -0.14 -13.33
C GLU A 240 -9.27 -1.03 -12.10
N GLN A 241 -8.42 -2.06 -12.15
CA GLN A 241 -8.20 -2.96 -11.01
C GLN A 241 -7.59 -2.21 -9.81
N PHE A 242 -6.61 -1.32 -10.04
CA PHE A 242 -6.04 -0.49 -8.99
C PHE A 242 -7.10 0.38 -8.31
N GLN A 243 -7.92 1.09 -9.08
CA GLN A 243 -9.01 1.91 -8.55
C GLN A 243 -10.05 1.06 -7.79
N LYS A 244 -10.42 -0.09 -8.35
CA LYS A 244 -11.37 -1.03 -7.74
C LYS A 244 -10.85 -1.53 -6.39
N ARG A 245 -9.56 -1.89 -6.28
CA ARG A 245 -8.96 -2.35 -5.03
C ARG A 245 -9.02 -1.29 -3.93
N ILE A 246 -8.65 -0.05 -4.25
CA ILE A 246 -8.72 1.06 -3.28
C ILE A 246 -10.16 1.29 -2.83
N ASN A 247 -11.11 1.40 -3.77
CA ASN A 247 -12.52 1.64 -3.44
C ASN A 247 -13.11 0.52 -2.58
N THR A 248 -12.83 -0.74 -2.94
CA THR A 248 -13.36 -1.91 -2.22
C THR A 248 -12.75 -2.02 -0.83
N LEU A 249 -11.43 -1.78 -0.69
CA LEU A 249 -10.75 -1.74 0.61
C LEU A 249 -11.38 -0.70 1.53
N MET A 250 -11.58 0.52 1.02
CA MET A 250 -12.20 1.60 1.81
C MET A 250 -13.63 1.26 2.24
N LEU A 251 -14.45 0.73 1.32
CA LEU A 251 -15.83 0.34 1.63
C LEU A 251 -15.89 -0.77 2.69
N ALA A 252 -14.98 -1.75 2.60
CA ALA A 252 -14.93 -2.88 3.53
C ALA A 252 -14.48 -2.45 4.94
N VAL A 253 -13.52 -1.52 5.04
CA VAL A 253 -12.93 -1.10 6.32
C VAL A 253 -13.73 0.01 7.01
N LYS A 254 -14.48 0.83 6.26
CA LYS A 254 -15.32 1.92 6.77
C LYS A 254 -16.20 1.56 8.00
N PRO A 255 -16.98 0.46 8.01
CA PRO A 255 -17.82 0.13 9.17
C PRO A 255 -17.01 -0.21 10.42
N TYR A 256 -15.78 -0.70 10.28
CA TYR A 256 -14.87 -0.98 11.39
C TYR A 256 -14.29 0.33 11.92
N MET A 257 -13.79 1.20 11.03
CA MET A 257 -13.28 2.54 11.41
C MET A 257 -14.30 3.36 12.19
N ALA A 258 -15.58 3.31 11.80
CA ALA A 258 -16.64 4.04 12.49
C ALA A 258 -16.90 3.56 13.92
N LYS A 259 -16.47 2.35 14.28
CA LYS A 259 -16.66 1.73 15.60
C LYS A 259 -15.39 1.70 16.44
N THR A 260 -14.23 1.98 15.84
CA THR A 260 -12.94 1.89 16.52
C THR A 260 -12.76 3.03 17.50
N SER A 261 -12.32 2.72 18.72
CA SER A 261 -12.07 3.73 19.75
C SER A 261 -10.93 4.67 19.36
N THR A 262 -11.16 5.97 19.57
CA THR A 262 -10.13 7.02 19.46
C THR A 262 -9.37 7.23 20.77
N GLU A 263 -9.77 6.54 21.84
CA GLU A 263 -9.12 6.66 23.14
C GLU A 263 -7.67 6.19 23.07
N LEU A 264 -6.80 6.95 23.72
CA LEU A 264 -5.40 6.60 23.84
C LEU A 264 -5.23 5.59 24.97
N TRP A 265 -4.62 4.46 24.68
CA TRP A 265 -4.35 3.45 25.69
C TRP A 265 -2.93 3.62 26.21
N ARG A 266 -2.80 3.60 27.54
CA ARG A 266 -1.52 3.61 28.23
C ARG A 266 -1.44 2.40 29.11
N CYS A 267 -0.30 1.74 29.07
CA CYS A 267 -0.01 0.62 29.93
C CYS A 267 0.13 1.07 31.37
N ASP A 268 -0.31 0.20 32.27
CA ASP A 268 0.18 0.28 33.63
C ASP A 268 1.71 0.13 33.60
N PRO A 269 2.45 1.04 34.27
CA PRO A 269 3.89 0.95 34.31
C PRO A 269 4.31 -0.37 34.97
N TYR A 270 5.41 -0.96 34.48
CA TYR A 270 5.95 -2.21 35.02
C TYR A 270 6.24 -2.14 36.54
N HIS A 271 6.47 -0.93 37.07
CA HIS A 271 6.51 -0.63 38.48
C HIS A 271 5.55 0.50 38.83
N HIS A 272 4.61 0.22 39.72
CA HIS A 272 3.73 1.22 40.31
C HIS A 272 4.46 1.98 41.42
N GLU A 273 4.69 3.29 41.24
CA GLU A 273 5.10 4.20 42.31
C GLU A 273 3.87 4.92 42.87
N LYS A 274 3.53 4.69 44.15
CA LYS A 274 2.36 5.31 44.77
C LYS A 274 2.48 6.84 44.75
N GLY A 275 1.63 7.51 43.98
CA GLY A 275 1.61 8.97 43.83
C GLY A 275 2.24 9.52 42.54
N LYS A 276 2.61 8.63 41.60
CA LYS A 276 2.96 8.98 40.21
C LYS A 276 2.18 8.12 39.23
#